data_AF-A0A8J3G1Z4-F1
#
_entry.id   AF-A0A8J3G1Z4-F1
#
_cell.length_a   1.000
_cell.length_b   1.000
_cell.length_c   1.000
_cell.angle_alpha   90.00
_cell.angle_beta   90.00
_cell.angle_gamma   90.00
#
_symmetry.space_group_name_H-M   'P 1'
#
loop_
_entity.id
_entity.type
_entity.pdbx_description
1 polymer ?
#
loop_
_entity_poly.entity_id
_entity_poly.type
_entity_poly.pdbx_seq_one_letter_code
_entity_poly.pdbx_strand_id
1 'polypeptide(L)'
;MDITSNAAALGASRHYGAAKRITAPAGLEQPKPNNDGGVVAKGVESFSDVLKTVETTSTQYAAGTTDAQSVVEALANAEMALETAVTVRNRVVEAYQELLRMPI
;
A
#
# COMPACT_ATOMS: atom_id res chain seq x y z
N MET A 1 -0.38 8.37 43.43
CA MET A 1 -1.70 7.72 43.28
C MET A 1 -2.46 8.57 42.28
N ASP A 2 -2.22 8.23 41.02
CA ASP A 2 -2.58 8.94 39.80
C ASP A 2 -4.03 8.65 39.44
N ILE A 3 -4.90 9.65 39.50
CA ILE A 3 -6.34 9.49 39.19
C ILE A 3 -6.80 10.51 38.11
N THR A 4 -5.94 11.41 37.65
CA THR A 4 -6.32 12.46 36.70
C THR A 4 -6.13 12.09 35.22
N SER A 5 -5.53 10.95 34.89
CA SER A 5 -5.17 10.58 33.51
C SER A 5 -6.29 9.90 32.70
N ASN A 6 -7.40 9.49 33.32
CA ASN A 6 -8.46 8.72 32.63
C ASN A 6 -9.57 9.60 32.00
N ALA A 7 -9.66 10.88 32.37
CA ALA A 7 -10.69 11.79 31.83
C ALA A 7 -10.38 12.26 30.40
N ALA A 8 -9.09 12.33 30.02
CA ALA A 8 -8.67 12.76 28.68
C ALA A 8 -8.91 11.70 27.59
N ALA A 9 -8.90 10.41 27.95
CA ALA A 9 -9.12 9.31 27.00
C ALA A 9 -10.59 9.18 26.55
N LEU A 10 -11.54 9.58 27.39
CA LEU A 10 -12.98 9.54 27.09
C LEU A 10 -13.45 10.70 26.19
N GLY A 11 -12.68 11.79 26.10
CA GLY A 11 -12.94 12.90 25.19
C GLY A 11 -12.41 12.68 23.77
N ALA A 12 -11.24 12.05 23.63
CA ALA A 12 -10.58 11.84 22.36
C ALA A 12 -11.37 10.94 21.39
N SER A 13 -12.12 9.96 21.92
CA SER A 13 -12.97 9.06 21.14
C SER A 13 -14.20 9.75 20.55
N ARG A 14 -14.69 10.83 21.16
CA ARG A 14 -15.79 11.64 20.61
C ARG A 14 -15.33 12.51 19.44
N HIS A 15 -14.13 13.07 19.53
CA HIS A 15 -13.55 13.87 18.46
C HIS A 15 -13.10 13.02 17.27
N TYR A 16 -12.61 11.80 17.49
CA TYR A 16 -12.34 10.85 16.40
C TYR A 16 -13.62 10.42 15.67
N GLY A 17 -14.73 10.21 16.39
CA GLY A 17 -16.03 9.89 15.78
C GLY A 17 -16.64 11.04 14.97
N ALA A 18 -16.47 12.28 15.43
CA ALA A 18 -16.91 13.48 14.72
C ALA A 18 -16.01 13.79 13.50
N ALA A 19 -14.70 13.67 13.65
CA ALA A 19 -13.75 13.80 12.54
C ALA A 19 -14.02 12.74 11.46
N LYS A 20 -14.35 11.50 11.86
CA LYS A 20 -14.73 10.43 10.94
C LYS A 20 -16.09 10.65 10.26
N ARG A 21 -16.99 11.47 10.83
CA ARG A 21 -18.26 11.87 10.19
C ARG A 21 -18.13 13.08 9.29
N ILE A 22 -17.12 13.92 9.50
CA ILE A 22 -16.78 15.04 8.61
C ILE A 22 -15.93 14.54 7.43
N THR A 23 -15.17 13.45 7.61
CA THR A 23 -14.46 12.74 6.53
C THR A 23 -15.23 11.55 5.94
N ALA A 24 -16.42 11.22 6.47
CA ALA A 24 -17.34 10.31 5.80
C ALA A 24 -18.32 11.16 4.96
N PRO A 25 -18.17 11.19 3.63
CA PRO A 25 -19.10 11.91 2.77
C PRO A 25 -20.51 11.34 2.96
N ALA A 26 -21.43 12.21 3.37
CA ALA A 26 -22.86 11.93 3.38
C ALA A 26 -23.31 11.77 1.92
N GLY A 27 -23.26 10.54 1.41
CA GLY A 27 -23.73 10.23 0.06
C GLY A 27 -22.93 9.22 -0.73
N LEU A 28 -21.80 8.70 -0.22
CA LEU A 28 -21.16 7.55 -0.87
C LEU A 28 -21.76 6.28 -0.31
N GLU A 29 -22.50 5.56 -1.15
CA GLU A 29 -22.67 4.12 -1.01
C GLU A 29 -21.35 3.53 -0.51
N GLN A 30 -21.41 2.75 0.57
CA GLN A 30 -20.26 2.00 1.05
C GLN A 30 -19.64 1.30 -0.16
N PRO A 31 -18.35 1.55 -0.47
CA PRO A 31 -17.71 0.75 -1.50
C PRO A 31 -17.86 -0.68 -1.00
N LYS A 32 -18.63 -1.48 -1.74
CA LYS A 32 -18.75 -2.91 -1.46
C LYS A 32 -17.33 -3.41 -1.23
N PRO A 33 -17.09 -4.22 -0.19
CA PRO A 33 -15.80 -4.84 0.00
C PRO A 33 -15.60 -5.78 -1.19
N ASN A 34 -15.09 -5.24 -2.29
CA ASN A 34 -14.56 -6.03 -3.36
C ASN A 34 -13.38 -6.77 -2.72
N ASN A 35 -13.22 -8.04 -3.07
CA ASN A 35 -12.16 -8.91 -2.58
C ASN A 35 -10.72 -8.44 -2.98
N ASP A 36 -10.60 -7.23 -3.51
CA ASP A 36 -9.40 -6.56 -4.02
C ASP A 36 -8.33 -6.37 -2.94
N GLY A 37 -8.72 -6.20 -1.67
CA GLY A 37 -7.78 -6.08 -0.56
C GLY A 37 -6.86 -7.30 -0.41
N GLY A 38 -7.37 -8.50 -0.69
CA GLY A 38 -6.57 -9.73 -0.70
C GLY A 38 -5.65 -9.85 -1.92
N VAL A 39 -6.04 -9.27 -3.06
CA VAL A 39 -5.23 -9.27 -4.28
C VAL A 39 -4.04 -8.31 -4.14
N VAL A 40 -4.27 -7.12 -3.57
CA VAL A 40 -3.20 -6.16 -3.29
C VAL A 40 -2.21 -6.72 -2.28
N ALA A 41 -2.70 -7.34 -1.20
CA ALA A 41 -1.82 -7.96 -0.20
C ALA A 41 -0.93 -9.06 -0.80
N LYS A 42 -1.48 -9.96 -1.63
CA LYS A 42 -0.71 -10.97 -2.37
C LYS A 42 0.27 -10.36 -3.37
N GLY A 43 -0.11 -9.27 -4.02
CA GLY A 43 0.76 -8.52 -4.92
C GLY A 43 1.98 -7.92 -4.21
N VAL A 44 1.80 -7.39 -3.00
CA VAL A 44 2.89 -6.87 -2.16
C VAL A 44 3.84 -7.99 -1.72
N GLU A 45 3.32 -9.15 -1.32
CA GLU A 45 4.12 -10.32 -0.96
C GLU A 45 4.95 -10.81 -2.16
N SER A 46 4.30 -10.93 -3.33
CA SER A 46 4.96 -11.33 -4.58
C SER A 46 6.04 -10.33 -5.01
N PHE A 47 5.79 -9.03 -4.84
CA PHE A 47 6.77 -7.97 -5.13
C PHE A 47 8.01 -8.08 -4.23
N SER A 48 7.82 -8.38 -2.93
CA SER A 48 8.93 -8.60 -2.00
C SER A 48 9.80 -9.79 -2.42
N ASP A 49 9.19 -10.87 -2.89
CA ASP A 49 9.93 -12.06 -3.34
C ASP A 49 10.71 -11.81 -4.63
N VAL A 50 10.17 -11.02 -5.55
CA VAL A 50 10.89 -10.58 -6.76
C VAL A 50 12.12 -9.74 -6.39
N LEU A 51 11.98 -8.79 -5.44
CA LEU A 51 13.11 -8.00 -4.92
C LEU A 51 14.21 -8.87 -4.31
N LYS A 52 13.84 -9.82 -3.43
CA LYS A 52 14.80 -10.76 -2.82
C LYS A 52 15.54 -11.58 -3.87
N THR A 53 14.83 -11.99 -4.92
CA THR A 53 15.41 -12.75 -6.03
C THR A 53 16.46 -11.92 -6.76
N VAL A 54 16.13 -10.68 -7.13
CA VAL A 54 17.09 -9.75 -7.76
C VAL A 54 18.33 -9.53 -6.89
N GLU A 55 18.14 -9.29 -5.60
CA GLU A 55 19.26 -9.06 -4.66
C GLU A 55 20.15 -10.30 -4.51
N THR A 56 19.55 -11.48 -4.41
CA THR A 56 20.27 -12.75 -4.34
C THR A 56 21.07 -13.00 -5.63
N THR A 57 20.44 -12.87 -6.79
CA THR A 57 21.08 -13.06 -8.10
C THR A 57 22.18 -12.04 -8.34
N SER A 58 21.98 -10.78 -7.94
CA SER A 58 23.01 -9.74 -8.03
C SER A 58 24.22 -10.04 -7.14
N THR A 59 23.97 -10.52 -5.91
CA THR A 59 25.03 -10.94 -4.99
C THR A 59 25.82 -12.13 -5.53
N GLN A 60 25.13 -13.11 -6.12
CA GLN A 60 25.75 -14.28 -6.76
C GLN A 60 26.58 -13.89 -7.98
N TYR A 61 26.10 -12.95 -8.80
CA TYR A 61 26.87 -12.40 -9.91
C TYR A 61 28.13 -11.68 -9.43
N ALA A 62 28.03 -10.85 -8.38
CA ALA A 62 29.19 -10.19 -7.78
C ALA A 62 30.20 -11.18 -7.17
N ALA A 63 29.72 -12.33 -6.68
CA ALA A 63 30.54 -13.45 -6.21
C ALA A 63 31.09 -14.33 -7.35
N GLY A 64 30.72 -14.07 -8.60
CA GLY A 64 31.13 -14.84 -9.78
C GLY A 64 30.46 -16.21 -9.89
N THR A 65 29.38 -16.47 -9.15
CA THR A 65 28.67 -17.76 -9.13
C THR A 65 27.47 -17.82 -10.07
N THR A 66 27.17 -16.72 -10.76
CA THR A 66 26.03 -16.57 -11.67
C THR A 66 26.43 -15.71 -12.86
N ASP A 67 25.80 -15.94 -14.02
CA ASP A 67 26.03 -15.20 -15.25
C ASP A 67 25.25 -13.87 -15.30
N ALA A 68 25.78 -12.91 -16.06
CA ALA A 68 25.12 -11.61 -16.26
C ALA A 68 23.70 -11.74 -16.82
N GLN A 69 23.44 -12.78 -17.62
CA GLN A 69 22.13 -13.03 -18.22
C GLN A 69 21.05 -13.29 -17.15
N SER A 70 21.37 -14.03 -16.09
CA SER A 70 20.41 -14.29 -15.01
C SER A 70 20.04 -13.02 -14.23
N VAL A 71 20.99 -12.08 -14.10
CA VAL A 71 20.71 -10.76 -13.49
C VAL A 71 19.73 -9.97 -14.36
N VAL A 72 19.90 -9.98 -15.68
CA VAL A 72 19.01 -9.30 -16.62
C VAL A 72 17.61 -9.93 -16.60
N GLU A 73 17.51 -11.25 -16.55
CA GLU A 73 16.22 -11.95 -16.41
C GLU A 73 15.51 -11.60 -15.09
N ALA A 74 16.25 -11.56 -13.98
CA ALA A 74 15.69 -11.15 -12.69
C ALA A 74 15.20 -9.69 -12.72
N LEU A 75 15.96 -8.79 -13.36
CA LEU A 75 15.59 -7.38 -13.53
C LEU A 75 14.35 -7.21 -14.42
N ALA A 76 14.24 -7.98 -15.51
CA ALA A 76 13.06 -7.96 -16.38
C ALA A 76 11.79 -8.38 -15.62
N ASN A 77 11.89 -9.37 -14.74
CA ASN A 77 10.78 -9.76 -13.86
C ASN A 77 10.42 -8.67 -12.83
N ALA A 78 11.42 -7.97 -12.29
CA ALA A 78 11.20 -6.84 -11.39
C ALA A 78 10.55 -5.63 -12.07
N GLU A 79 10.84 -5.39 -13.35
CA GLU A 79 10.24 -4.32 -14.13
C GLU A 79 8.72 -4.48 -14.27
N MET A 80 8.25 -5.70 -14.57
CA MET A 80 6.81 -6.00 -14.64
C MET A 80 6.10 -5.75 -13.30
N ALA A 81 6.76 -6.13 -12.20
CA ALA A 81 6.21 -5.94 -10.86
C ALA A 81 6.18 -4.45 -10.47
N LEU A 82 7.19 -3.67 -10.88
CA LEU A 82 7.24 -2.23 -10.69
C LEU A 82 6.16 -1.50 -11.49
N GLU A 83 5.92 -1.88 -12.75
CA GLU A 83 4.84 -1.33 -13.58
C GLU A 83 3.46 -1.53 -12.92
N THR A 84 3.24 -2.71 -12.36
CA THR A 84 2.02 -3.02 -11.60
C THR A 84 1.91 -2.14 -10.36
N ALA A 85 2.99 -1.98 -9.60
CA ALA A 85 3.01 -1.12 -8.41
C ALA A 85 2.72 0.35 -8.75
N VAL A 86 3.27 0.86 -9.85
CA VAL A 86 2.99 2.23 -10.34
C VAL A 86 1.53 2.36 -10.77
N THR A 87 0.97 1.34 -11.41
CA THR A 87 -0.45 1.32 -11.78
C THR A 87 -1.35 1.42 -10.54
N VAL A 88 -1.07 0.64 -9.50
CA VAL A 88 -1.79 0.73 -8.22
C VAL A 88 -1.62 2.11 -7.60
N ARG A 89 -0.39 2.66 -7.57
CA ARG A 89 -0.13 4.02 -7.08
C ARG A 89 -0.98 5.06 -7.80
N ASN A 90 -1.02 5.00 -9.13
CA ASN A 90 -1.80 5.93 -9.95
C ASN A 90 -3.30 5.81 -9.65
N ARG A 91 -3.82 4.58 -9.53
CA ARG A 91 -5.23 4.35 -9.21
C ARG A 91 -5.62 4.89 -7.84
N VAL A 92 -4.74 4.74 -6.84
CA VAL A 92 -4.93 5.32 -5.51
C VAL A 92 -4.95 6.84 -5.59
N VAL A 93 -4.00 7.45 -6.31
CA VAL A 93 -3.96 8.91 -6.49
C VAL A 93 -5.23 9.43 -7.17
N GLU A 94 -5.71 8.78 -8.23
CA GLU A 94 -6.97 9.14 -8.90
C GLU A 94 -8.15 9.09 -7.93
N ALA A 95 -8.27 8.02 -7.14
CA ALA A 95 -9.35 7.88 -6.16
C ALA A 95 -9.30 8.99 -5.09
N TYR A 96 -8.11 9.40 -4.65
CA TYR A 96 -7.96 10.54 -3.74
C TYR A 96 -8.33 11.88 -4.41
N GLN A 97 -7.96 12.09 -5.67
CA GLN A 97 -8.30 13.31 -6.40
C GLN A 97 -9.80 13.41 -6.68
N GLU A 98 -10.47 12.30 -6.96
CA GLU A 98 -11.92 12.25 -7.15
C GLU A 98 -12.66 12.64 -5.87
N LEU A 99 -12.23 12.10 -4.72
CA LEU A 99 -12.78 12.47 -3.40
C LEU A 99 -12.65 13.98 -3.10
N LEU A 100 -11.59 14.64 -3.60
CA LEU A 100 -11.38 16.07 -3.44
C LEU A 100 -12.10 16.93 -4.49
N ARG A 101 -12.46 16.37 -5.64
CA ARG A 101 -13.14 17.06 -6.75
C ARG A 101 -14.66 17.09 -6.63
N MET A 102 -15.24 16.35 -5.69
CA MET A 102 -16.61 16.62 -5.24
C MET A 102 -16.57 17.75 -4.19
N PRO A 103 -16.83 19.02 -4.56
CA PRO A 103 -17.25 19.99 -3.56
C PRO A 103 -18.59 19.51 -2.98
N ILE A 104 -18.67 19.52 -1.66
CA ILE A 104 -19.95 19.48 -0.93
C ILE A 104 -20.88 20.61 -1.37
#